data_AF-A0A7V4GXU9-F1
#
_entry.id   AF-A0A7V4GXU9-F1
#
_cell.length_a   1.000
_cell.length_b   1.000
_cell.length_c   1.000
_cell.angle_alpha   90.00
_cell.angle_beta   90.00
_cell.angle_gamma   90.00
#
_symmetry.space_group_name_H-M   'P 1'
#
loop_
_entity.id
_entity.type
_entity.pdbx_description
1 polymer ?
#
loop_
_entity_poly.entity_id
_entity_poly.type
_entity_poly.pdbx_seq_one_letter_code
_entity_poly.pdbx_strand_id
1 'polypeptide(L)'
;MEPRKITVKHYLNLRAKPQFHGKEKFYPLYIQIIVTGKKAQIKSRINEHLKIYRSDIERITHNDLELKNLFLEGYFSETWLKLIQKQKLFPLWHLLNDEINVIIRIIKYHDPFHNKDFSLSNFSVEYQKHSTEITHILDESIKEWYRDELKNLFLKTIDQDENKELFRLTNYFIHFINWNNSFSSFYETTFEILPSELKMLENMLSNELRVSIKAYLAYHTKVNILKRFFEKRELGRISILSYLDWETDIREFLRSEFEKIFGEQKALEYILSLDDILTKKIKQ
;
A
#
# COMPACT_ATOMS: atom_id res chain seq x y z
N MET A 1 21.45 25.00 8.41
CA MET A 1 22.10 23.93 7.64
C MET A 1 21.87 24.20 6.17
N GLU A 2 22.91 24.23 5.35
CA GLU A 2 22.73 24.36 3.88
C GLU A 2 21.91 23.19 3.34
N PRO A 3 20.99 23.42 2.38
CA PRO A 3 20.21 22.36 1.79
C PRO A 3 21.13 21.40 1.02
N ARG A 4 21.26 20.16 1.52
CA ARG A 4 21.99 19.09 0.84
C ARG A 4 21.42 18.91 -0.57
N LYS A 5 22.27 19.01 -1.59
CA LYS A 5 21.85 18.76 -2.98
C LYS A 5 21.50 17.28 -3.13
N ILE A 6 20.20 17.01 -3.28
CA ILE A 6 19.64 15.69 -3.59
C ILE A 6 19.34 15.67 -5.09
N THR A 7 19.86 14.66 -5.80
CA THR A 7 19.55 14.42 -7.21
C THR A 7 18.98 13.01 -7.34
N VAL A 8 17.76 12.90 -7.83
CA VAL A 8 17.08 11.64 -8.10
C VAL A 8 16.67 11.65 -9.57
N LYS A 9 16.98 10.58 -10.30
CA LYS A 9 16.63 10.47 -11.72
C LYS A 9 16.44 9.02 -12.15
N HIS A 10 15.51 8.80 -13.06
CA HIS A 10 15.35 7.51 -13.72
C HIS A 10 16.41 7.28 -14.80
N TYR A 11 16.78 6.02 -14.99
CA TYR A 11 17.67 5.57 -16.06
C TYR A 11 17.36 4.11 -16.42
N LEU A 12 17.75 3.69 -17.63
CA LEU A 12 17.62 2.30 -18.06
C LEU A 12 18.80 1.46 -17.56
N ASN A 13 18.52 0.33 -16.92
CA ASN A 13 19.58 -0.60 -16.54
C ASN A 13 20.03 -1.44 -17.75
N LEU A 14 20.96 -0.88 -18.52
CA LEU A 14 21.53 -1.53 -19.72
C LEU A 14 22.36 -2.79 -19.43
N ARG A 15 22.64 -3.11 -18.15
CA ARG A 15 23.31 -4.34 -17.74
C ARG A 15 22.35 -5.53 -17.60
N ALA A 16 21.05 -5.27 -17.47
CA ALA A 16 20.04 -6.32 -17.41
C ALA A 16 19.83 -6.96 -18.78
N LYS A 17 19.35 -8.21 -18.80
CA LYS A 17 18.98 -8.89 -20.05
C LYS A 17 17.88 -8.07 -20.75
N PRO A 18 18.10 -7.63 -22.00
CA PRO A 18 17.10 -6.86 -22.73
C PRO A 18 15.91 -7.73 -23.10
N GLN A 19 14.73 -7.12 -23.11
CA GLN A 19 13.58 -7.62 -23.85
C GLN A 19 13.57 -6.98 -25.25
N PHE A 20 13.03 -7.68 -26.23
CA PHE A 20 13.01 -7.22 -27.61
C PHE A 20 11.58 -7.03 -28.08
N HIS A 21 11.33 -5.92 -28.76
CA HIS A 21 10.09 -5.70 -29.49
C HIS A 21 10.46 -5.06 -30.83
N GLY A 22 10.25 -5.81 -31.91
CA GLY A 22 10.82 -5.51 -33.22
C GLY A 22 12.35 -5.42 -33.17
N LYS A 23 12.90 -4.27 -33.59
CA LYS A 23 14.35 -3.99 -33.59
C LYS A 23 14.82 -3.24 -32.34
N GLU A 24 13.91 -2.81 -31.47
CA GLU A 24 14.24 -2.04 -30.28
C GLU A 24 14.54 -2.95 -29.08
N LYS A 25 15.47 -2.48 -28.23
CA LYS A 25 15.82 -3.11 -26.96
C LYS A 25 15.16 -2.37 -25.81
N PHE A 26 14.51 -3.14 -24.94
CA PHE A 26 13.82 -2.67 -23.76
C PHE A 26 14.55 -3.15 -22.51
N TYR A 27 14.73 -2.22 -21.56
CA TYR A 27 15.46 -2.46 -20.32
C TYR A 27 14.61 -2.04 -19.13
N PRO A 28 14.80 -2.67 -17.97
CA PRO A 28 14.05 -2.30 -16.77
C PRO A 28 14.48 -0.91 -16.30
N LEU A 29 13.49 -0.14 -15.84
CA LEU A 29 13.72 1.20 -15.32
C LEU A 29 14.28 1.16 -13.89
N TYR A 30 15.34 1.93 -13.67
CA TYR A 30 16.00 2.10 -12.38
C TYR A 30 16.05 3.57 -12.01
N ILE A 31 16.32 3.84 -10.74
CA ILE A 31 16.46 5.18 -10.19
C ILE A 31 17.85 5.31 -9.61
N GLN A 32 18.53 6.38 -10.00
CA GLN A 32 19.80 6.77 -9.42
C GLN A 32 19.56 7.90 -8.42
N ILE A 33 20.02 7.69 -7.20
CA ILE A 33 19.96 8.64 -6.10
C ILE A 33 21.38 9.11 -5.84
N ILE A 34 21.60 10.42 -5.88
CA ILE A 34 22.88 11.05 -5.61
C ILE A 34 22.68 12.09 -4.52
N VAL A 35 23.31 11.89 -3.38
CA VAL A 35 23.27 12.84 -2.27
C VAL A 35 24.68 13.03 -1.74
N THR A 36 25.15 14.27 -1.70
CA THR A 36 26.50 14.62 -1.20
C THR A 36 27.63 13.78 -1.85
N GLY A 37 27.51 13.52 -3.16
CA GLY A 37 28.51 12.76 -3.93
C GLY A 37 28.41 11.23 -3.82
N LYS A 38 27.67 10.70 -2.84
CA LYS A 38 27.40 9.26 -2.73
C LYS A 38 26.24 8.86 -3.64
N LYS A 39 26.32 7.68 -4.25
CA LYS A 39 25.35 7.17 -5.22
C LYS A 39 24.72 5.87 -4.71
N ALA A 40 23.40 5.78 -4.83
CA ALA A 40 22.64 4.55 -4.69
C ALA A 40 21.81 4.31 -5.97
N GLN A 41 21.52 3.05 -6.25
CA GLN A 41 20.70 2.64 -7.38
C GLN A 41 19.64 1.67 -6.88
N ILE A 42 18.39 1.92 -7.25
CA ILE A 42 17.25 1.08 -6.88
C ILE A 42 16.40 0.82 -8.12
N LYS A 43 15.67 -0.29 -8.12
CA LYS A 43 14.70 -0.57 -9.18
C LYS A 43 13.51 0.38 -9.02
N SER A 44 13.02 0.96 -10.12
CA SER A 44 11.76 1.71 -10.10
C SER A 44 10.59 0.78 -9.84
N ARG A 45 9.59 1.28 -9.10
CA ARG A 45 8.33 0.59 -8.79
C ARG A 45 7.17 1.16 -9.61
N ILE A 46 7.44 1.94 -10.65
CA ILE A 46 6.40 2.56 -11.50
C ILE A 46 5.40 1.54 -12.04
N ASN A 47 5.84 0.31 -12.33
CA ASN A 47 5.00 -0.80 -12.78
C ASN A 47 3.84 -1.13 -11.82
N GLU A 48 4.03 -0.92 -10.52
CA GLU A 48 2.99 -1.13 -9.50
C GLU A 48 1.85 -0.12 -9.63
N HIS A 49 2.13 1.07 -10.19
CA HIS A 49 1.19 2.16 -10.34
C HIS A 49 0.59 2.27 -11.74
N LEU A 50 1.16 1.59 -12.74
CA LEU A 50 0.69 1.68 -14.13
C LEU A 50 -0.62 0.91 -14.39
N LYS A 51 -0.97 -0.06 -13.54
CA LYS A 51 -2.18 -0.89 -13.73
C LYS A 51 -3.46 -0.08 -13.81
N ILE A 52 -3.61 0.97 -13.00
CA ILE A 52 -4.79 1.84 -13.01
C ILE A 52 -4.89 2.68 -14.29
N TYR A 53 -3.77 2.86 -14.99
CA TYR A 53 -3.66 3.62 -16.23
C TYR A 53 -3.60 2.73 -17.48
N ARG A 54 -3.97 1.45 -17.37
CA ARG A 54 -3.86 0.47 -18.47
C ARG A 54 -4.47 0.97 -19.79
N SER A 55 -5.58 1.70 -19.73
CA SER A 55 -6.29 2.22 -20.89
C SER A 55 -5.55 3.40 -21.54
N ASP A 56 -4.86 4.24 -20.76
CA ASP A 56 -4.02 5.31 -21.29
C ASP A 56 -2.74 4.73 -21.92
N ILE A 57 -2.14 3.73 -21.28
CA ILE A 57 -0.99 3.02 -21.83
C ILE A 57 -1.36 2.33 -23.15
N GLU A 58 -2.51 1.68 -23.23
CA GLU A 58 -3.02 1.06 -24.45
C GLU A 58 -3.19 2.06 -25.61
N ARG A 59 -3.61 3.30 -25.32
CA ARG A 59 -3.64 4.37 -26.32
C ARG A 59 -2.25 4.79 -26.76
N ILE A 60 -1.29 4.94 -25.84
CA ILE A 60 0.11 5.29 -26.15
C ILE A 60 0.76 4.22 -27.03
N THR A 61 0.49 2.95 -26.75
CA THR A 61 1.04 1.82 -27.51
C THR A 61 0.22 1.46 -28.75
N HIS A 62 -0.79 2.27 -29.10
CA HIS A 62 -1.65 2.05 -30.28
C HIS A 62 -2.27 0.64 -30.33
N ASN A 63 -2.70 0.12 -29.17
CA ASN A 63 -3.20 -1.24 -28.98
C ASN A 63 -2.21 -2.38 -29.28
N ASP A 64 -0.91 -2.09 -29.38
CA ASP A 64 0.13 -3.12 -29.41
C ASP A 64 0.22 -3.80 -28.03
N LEU A 65 -0.13 -5.09 -27.99
CA LEU A 65 -0.21 -5.86 -26.75
C LEU A 65 1.17 -6.13 -26.14
N GLU A 66 2.17 -6.44 -26.96
CA GLU A 66 3.52 -6.72 -26.48
C GLU A 66 4.16 -5.46 -25.89
N LEU A 67 4.05 -4.34 -26.61
CA LEU A 67 4.57 -3.06 -26.15
C LEU A 67 3.83 -2.55 -24.90
N LYS A 68 2.50 -2.75 -24.84
CA LYS A 68 1.71 -2.46 -23.63
C LYS A 68 2.23 -3.24 -22.42
N ASN A 69 2.45 -4.54 -22.58
CA ASN A 69 2.92 -5.39 -21.49
C ASN A 69 4.33 -4.97 -21.04
N LEU A 70 5.23 -4.65 -21.97
CA LEU A 70 6.55 -4.09 -21.64
C LEU A 70 6.43 -2.85 -20.74
N PHE A 71 5.56 -1.91 -21.09
CA PHE A 71 5.34 -0.70 -20.30
C PHE A 71 4.78 -1.03 -18.91
N LEU A 72 3.74 -1.87 -18.85
CA LEU A 72 3.12 -2.29 -17.60
C LEU A 72 4.08 -3.07 -16.68
N GLU A 73 5.08 -3.74 -17.23
CA GLU A 73 6.16 -4.42 -16.50
C GLU A 73 7.32 -3.49 -16.10
N GLY A 74 7.31 -2.23 -16.55
CA GLY A 74 8.35 -1.23 -16.25
C GLY A 74 9.60 -1.34 -17.13
N TYR A 75 9.46 -1.91 -18.33
CA TYR A 75 10.51 -1.96 -19.35
C TYR A 75 10.31 -0.85 -20.39
N PHE A 76 11.40 -0.14 -20.71
CA PHE A 76 11.39 0.96 -21.67
C PHE A 76 12.61 0.91 -22.59
N SER A 77 12.47 1.42 -23.82
CA SER A 77 13.60 1.68 -24.71
C SER A 77 14.13 3.11 -24.52
N GLU A 78 15.34 3.39 -25.00
CA GLU A 78 15.89 4.75 -24.97
C GLU A 78 15.03 5.73 -25.78
N THR A 79 14.49 5.27 -26.92
CA THR A 79 13.59 6.04 -27.78
C THR A 79 12.35 6.46 -26.99
N TRP A 80 11.70 5.48 -26.35
CA TRP A 80 10.50 5.72 -25.56
C TRP A 80 10.75 6.61 -24.35
N LEU A 81 11.86 6.42 -23.62
CA LEU A 81 12.16 7.26 -22.46
C LEU A 81 12.37 8.72 -22.85
N LYS A 82 13.08 8.97 -23.97
CA LYS A 82 13.25 10.32 -24.54
C LYS A 82 11.91 10.91 -24.98
N LEU A 83 11.05 10.11 -25.61
CA LEU A 83 9.73 10.54 -26.04
C LEU A 83 8.85 10.95 -24.85
N ILE A 84 8.79 10.11 -23.82
CA ILE A 84 8.04 10.37 -22.57
C ILE A 84 8.50 11.68 -21.95
N GLN A 85 9.82 11.93 -21.88
CA GLN A 85 10.37 13.15 -21.32
C GLN A 85 10.09 14.39 -22.18
N LYS A 86 10.27 14.30 -23.50
CA LYS A 86 10.12 15.43 -24.42
C LYS A 86 8.66 15.85 -24.58
N GLN A 87 7.76 14.87 -24.72
CA GLN A 87 6.33 15.11 -24.96
C GLN A 87 5.51 15.14 -23.68
N LYS A 88 6.12 14.85 -22.52
CA LYS A 88 5.44 14.75 -21.22
C LYS A 88 4.23 13.81 -21.28
N LEU A 89 4.43 12.61 -21.83
CA LEU A 89 3.35 11.65 -22.08
C LEU A 89 2.62 11.28 -20.79
N PHE A 90 1.31 11.54 -20.75
CA PHE A 90 0.44 11.09 -19.68
C PHE A 90 0.14 9.59 -19.83
N PRO A 91 0.19 8.78 -18.75
CA PRO A 91 0.52 9.14 -17.36
C PRO A 91 2.01 9.00 -17.01
N LEU A 92 2.80 8.40 -17.90
CA LEU A 92 4.17 7.96 -17.66
C LEU A 92 5.06 9.07 -17.11
N TRP A 93 5.09 10.24 -17.74
CA TRP A 93 5.93 11.35 -17.30
C TRP A 93 5.56 11.85 -15.90
N HIS A 94 4.27 11.89 -15.58
CA HIS A 94 3.79 12.36 -14.29
C HIS A 94 4.17 11.38 -13.18
N LEU A 95 3.99 10.07 -13.42
CA LEU A 95 4.37 9.03 -12.47
C LEU A 95 5.88 8.97 -12.23
N LEU A 96 6.70 9.18 -13.26
CA LEU A 96 8.15 9.27 -13.09
C LEU A 96 8.55 10.42 -12.16
N ASN A 97 7.96 11.61 -12.35
CA ASN A 97 8.25 12.74 -11.48
C ASN A 97 7.70 12.55 -10.07
N ASP A 98 6.52 11.93 -9.94
CA ASP A 98 5.93 11.67 -8.64
C ASP A 98 6.76 10.65 -7.83
N GLU A 99 7.27 9.60 -8.48
CA GLU A 99 8.19 8.64 -7.86
C GLU A 99 9.48 9.33 -7.39
N ILE A 100 10.04 10.26 -8.19
CA ILE A 100 11.17 11.11 -7.78
C ILE A 100 10.81 11.91 -6.52
N ASN A 101 9.64 12.55 -6.49
CA ASN A 101 9.20 13.38 -5.37
C ASN A 101 9.03 12.56 -4.09
N VAL A 102 8.47 11.36 -4.18
CA VAL A 102 8.34 10.43 -3.05
C VAL A 102 9.72 10.07 -2.49
N ILE A 103 10.67 9.70 -3.33
CA ILE A 103 12.04 9.38 -2.89
C ILE A 103 12.70 10.58 -2.22
N ILE A 104 12.52 11.78 -2.76
CA ILE A 104 13.04 13.01 -2.15
C ILE A 104 12.40 13.24 -0.77
N ARG A 105 11.09 13.01 -0.61
CA ARG A 105 10.41 13.11 0.70
C ARG A 105 10.99 12.12 1.71
N ILE A 106 11.19 10.86 1.32
CA ILE A 106 11.82 9.83 2.19
C ILE A 106 13.21 10.27 2.64
N ILE A 107 14.06 10.71 1.69
CA ILE A 107 15.43 11.16 2.02
C ILE A 107 15.41 12.35 2.99
N LYS A 108 14.50 13.31 2.78
CA LYS A 108 14.37 14.49 3.63
C LYS A 108 13.86 14.15 5.03
N TYR A 109 12.93 13.21 5.14
CA TYR A 109 12.30 12.85 6.41
C TYR A 109 13.23 12.01 7.30
N HIS A 110 13.88 10.98 6.75
CA HIS A 110 14.70 10.05 7.57
C HIS A 110 16.20 10.41 7.65
N ASP A 111 16.66 11.34 6.81
CA ASP A 111 18.05 11.81 6.73
C ASP A 111 19.12 10.68 6.75
N PRO A 112 19.31 9.95 5.63
CA PRO A 112 20.08 8.70 5.53
C PRO A 112 21.58 8.81 5.82
N PHE A 113 22.06 10.00 6.17
CA PHE A 113 23.49 10.25 6.46
C PHE A 113 23.75 10.50 7.93
N HIS A 114 22.72 10.70 8.74
CA HIS A 114 22.84 10.84 10.19
C HIS A 114 22.15 9.71 10.94
N ASN A 115 21.15 9.09 10.32
CA ASN A 115 20.48 7.94 10.89
C ASN A 115 21.34 6.68 10.72
N LYS A 116 21.59 5.96 11.82
CA LYS A 116 22.35 4.69 11.78
C LYS A 116 21.55 3.56 11.15
N ASP A 117 20.23 3.62 11.27
CA ASP A 117 19.30 2.61 10.78
C ASP A 117 18.89 2.86 9.32
N PHE A 118 19.13 4.06 8.80
CA PHE A 118 18.82 4.43 7.41
C PHE A 118 20.06 4.98 6.71
N SER A 119 20.51 4.28 5.67
CA SER A 119 21.73 4.56 4.93
C SER A 119 21.50 4.38 3.42
N LEU A 120 22.42 4.88 2.58
CA LEU A 120 22.34 4.60 1.14
C LEU A 120 22.45 3.11 0.78
N SER A 121 23.09 2.30 1.64
CA SER A 121 23.22 0.85 1.44
C SER A 121 21.92 0.09 1.64
N ASN A 122 21.07 0.50 2.59
CA ASN A 122 19.77 -0.14 2.84
C ASN A 122 18.59 0.65 2.27
N PHE A 123 18.85 1.75 1.55
CA PHE A 123 17.82 2.62 0.97
C PHE A 123 16.79 1.86 0.13
N SER A 124 17.18 0.81 -0.59
CA SER A 124 16.21 0.03 -1.38
C SER A 124 15.13 -0.64 -0.53
N VAL A 125 15.51 -1.23 0.60
CA VAL A 125 14.59 -1.90 1.53
C VAL A 125 13.70 -0.85 2.19
N GLU A 126 14.29 0.26 2.58
CA GLU A 126 13.61 1.33 3.28
C GLU A 126 12.68 2.11 2.35
N TYR A 127 13.06 2.33 1.10
CA TYR A 127 12.15 2.82 0.06
C TYR A 127 10.93 1.91 -0.09
N GLN A 128 11.16 0.59 -0.14
CA GLN A 128 10.07 -0.36 -0.27
C GLN A 128 9.08 -0.27 0.90
N LYS A 129 9.57 -0.23 2.14
CA LYS A 129 8.75 -0.08 3.35
C LYS A 129 7.90 1.20 3.28
N HIS A 130 8.54 2.34 3.09
CA HIS A 130 7.89 3.65 3.14
C HIS A 130 6.96 3.93 1.96
N SER A 131 7.11 3.21 0.84
CA SER A 131 6.20 3.32 -0.30
C SER A 131 5.11 2.23 -0.34
N THR A 132 4.96 1.41 0.70
CA THR A 132 3.92 0.37 0.73
C THR A 132 2.55 0.95 1.11
N GLU A 133 1.47 0.45 0.49
CA GLU A 133 0.10 0.91 0.74
C GLU A 133 -0.43 0.42 2.08
N ILE A 134 -0.71 1.35 3.01
CA ILE A 134 -1.14 1.02 4.37
C ILE A 134 -2.53 0.39 4.43
N THR A 135 -3.44 0.79 3.54
CA THR A 135 -4.81 0.25 3.50
C THR A 135 -4.78 -1.25 3.22
N HIS A 136 -3.93 -1.67 2.29
CA HIS A 136 -3.79 -3.09 1.95
C HIS A 136 -3.18 -3.87 3.11
N ILE A 137 -2.14 -3.34 3.78
CA ILE A 137 -1.54 -3.99 4.96
C ILE A 137 -2.58 -4.19 6.07
N LEU A 138 -3.34 -3.15 6.39
CA LEU A 138 -4.36 -3.21 7.44
C LEU A 138 -5.46 -4.23 7.10
N ASP A 139 -5.95 -4.20 5.86
CA ASP A 139 -7.00 -5.11 5.38
C ASP A 139 -6.56 -6.58 5.45
N GLU A 140 -5.38 -6.91 4.93
CA GLU A 140 -4.85 -8.28 4.96
C GLU A 140 -4.53 -8.75 6.38
N SER A 141 -3.93 -7.88 7.21
CA SER A 141 -3.58 -8.26 8.58
C SER A 141 -4.80 -8.58 9.43
N ILE A 142 -5.88 -7.81 9.27
CA ILE A 142 -7.14 -8.06 9.98
C ILE A 142 -7.82 -9.31 9.44
N LYS A 143 -7.80 -9.54 8.12
CA LYS A 143 -8.29 -10.81 7.53
C LYS A 143 -7.55 -12.01 8.10
N GLU A 144 -6.23 -11.98 8.12
CA GLU A 144 -5.40 -13.08 8.65
C GLU A 144 -5.77 -13.35 10.12
N TRP A 145 -5.75 -12.32 10.96
CA TRP A 145 -6.05 -12.46 12.38
C TRP A 145 -7.47 -12.95 12.63
N TYR A 146 -8.47 -12.37 11.95
CA TYR A 146 -9.86 -12.79 12.05
C TYR A 146 -10.02 -14.27 11.66
N ARG A 147 -9.42 -14.70 10.55
CA ARG A 147 -9.47 -16.10 10.11
C ARG A 147 -8.80 -17.05 11.09
N ASP A 148 -7.71 -16.65 11.72
CA ASP A 148 -7.03 -17.49 12.70
C ASP A 148 -7.84 -17.62 13.99
N GLU A 149 -8.49 -16.55 14.46
CA GLU A 149 -9.45 -16.66 15.57
C GLU A 149 -10.67 -17.50 15.21
N LEU A 150 -11.21 -17.39 13.99
CA LEU A 150 -12.29 -18.26 13.52
C LEU A 150 -11.89 -19.74 13.53
N LYS A 151 -10.69 -20.09 13.04
CA LYS A 151 -10.20 -21.47 13.07
C LYS A 151 -10.07 -21.96 14.52
N ASN A 152 -9.57 -21.12 15.42
CA ASN A 152 -9.45 -21.46 16.83
C ASN A 152 -10.81 -21.69 17.49
N LEU A 153 -11.82 -20.86 17.16
CA LEU A 153 -13.19 -21.05 17.62
C LEU A 153 -13.83 -22.31 17.03
N PHE A 154 -13.62 -22.56 15.74
CA PHE A 154 -14.07 -23.78 15.08
C PHE A 154 -13.53 -25.01 15.81
N LEU A 155 -12.20 -25.10 16.00
CA LEU A 155 -11.56 -26.22 16.71
C LEU A 155 -12.11 -26.43 18.13
N LYS A 156 -12.42 -25.35 18.86
CA LYS A 156 -12.98 -25.43 20.21
C LYS A 156 -14.43 -25.94 20.23
N THR A 157 -15.17 -25.80 19.14
CA THR A 157 -16.61 -26.07 19.08
C THR A 157 -16.97 -27.40 18.41
N ILE A 158 -16.01 -28.10 17.76
CA ILE A 158 -16.25 -29.34 16.99
C ILE A 158 -16.98 -30.42 17.80
N ASP A 159 -16.61 -30.63 19.06
CA ASP A 159 -17.15 -31.73 19.90
C ASP A 159 -18.10 -31.23 21.00
N GLN A 160 -18.56 -29.97 20.93
CA GLN A 160 -19.41 -29.36 21.94
C GLN A 160 -20.85 -29.25 21.42
N ASP A 161 -21.68 -30.22 21.79
CA ASP A 161 -23.10 -30.27 21.40
C ASP A 161 -23.88 -29.00 21.81
N GLU A 162 -23.47 -28.35 22.91
CA GLU A 162 -24.02 -27.09 23.41
C GLU A 162 -23.69 -25.89 22.49
N ASN A 163 -22.64 -25.99 21.67
CA ASN A 163 -22.14 -24.91 20.80
C ASN A 163 -22.39 -25.16 19.30
N LYS A 164 -23.37 -26.01 18.96
CA LYS A 164 -23.73 -26.34 17.56
C LYS A 164 -23.99 -25.12 16.68
N GLU A 165 -24.59 -24.07 17.23
CA GLU A 165 -24.86 -22.84 16.49
C GLU A 165 -23.56 -22.09 16.15
N LEU A 166 -22.67 -21.92 17.13
CA LEU A 166 -21.36 -21.30 16.93
C LEU A 166 -20.48 -22.11 15.98
N PHE A 167 -20.54 -23.45 16.07
CA PHE A 167 -19.85 -24.33 15.13
C PHE A 167 -20.34 -24.12 13.69
N ARG A 168 -21.66 -24.14 13.45
CA ARG A 168 -22.23 -23.90 12.12
C ARG A 168 -21.85 -22.53 11.58
N LEU A 169 -21.88 -21.52 12.44
CA LEU A 169 -21.54 -20.15 12.08
C LEU A 169 -20.06 -20.01 11.70
N THR A 170 -19.14 -20.47 12.56
CA THR A 170 -17.70 -20.41 12.26
C THR A 170 -17.35 -21.22 11.00
N ASN A 171 -17.96 -22.39 10.82
CA ASN A 171 -17.83 -23.20 9.61
C ASN A 171 -18.27 -22.44 8.35
N TYR A 172 -19.40 -21.72 8.41
CA TYR A 172 -19.86 -20.88 7.31
C TYR A 172 -18.83 -19.80 6.96
N PHE A 173 -18.36 -19.05 7.96
CA PHE A 173 -17.43 -17.94 7.76
C PHE A 173 -16.06 -18.41 7.23
N ILE A 174 -15.60 -19.59 7.62
CA ILE A 174 -14.32 -20.14 7.14
C ILE A 174 -14.42 -20.58 5.67
N HIS A 175 -15.48 -21.29 5.30
CA HIS A 175 -15.54 -22.03 4.03
C HIS A 175 -16.32 -21.33 2.91
N PHE A 176 -17.30 -20.48 3.24
CA PHE A 176 -18.21 -19.88 2.25
C PHE A 176 -17.94 -18.41 1.99
N ILE A 177 -17.19 -17.72 2.86
CA ILE A 177 -16.78 -16.34 2.63
C ILE A 177 -15.60 -16.30 1.66
N ASN A 178 -15.73 -15.47 0.62
CA ASN A 178 -14.64 -15.19 -0.30
C ASN A 178 -13.69 -14.15 0.32
N TRP A 179 -12.64 -14.66 0.98
CA TRP A 179 -11.60 -13.84 1.61
C TRP A 179 -10.71 -13.04 0.66
N ASN A 180 -10.88 -13.19 -0.67
CA ASN A 180 -10.23 -12.32 -1.65
C ASN A 180 -10.85 -10.91 -1.70
N ASN A 181 -12.06 -10.73 -1.16
CA ASN A 181 -12.69 -9.42 -1.05
C ASN A 181 -12.05 -8.59 0.09
N SER A 182 -12.31 -7.28 0.11
CA SER A 182 -11.86 -6.45 1.24
C SER A 182 -12.59 -6.84 2.52
N PHE A 183 -11.89 -6.76 3.64
CA PHE A 183 -12.46 -7.04 4.96
C PHE A 183 -13.62 -6.09 5.27
N SER A 184 -13.48 -4.81 4.91
CA SER A 184 -14.52 -3.80 5.10
C SER A 184 -15.83 -4.19 4.41
N SER A 185 -15.77 -4.60 3.15
CA SER A 185 -16.95 -5.02 2.39
C SER A 185 -17.59 -6.28 2.99
N PHE A 186 -16.77 -7.28 3.35
CA PHE A 186 -17.27 -8.47 4.03
C PHE A 186 -18.01 -8.10 5.32
N TYR A 187 -17.39 -7.27 6.16
CA TYR A 187 -17.90 -6.97 7.49
C TYR A 187 -19.17 -6.12 7.43
N GLU A 188 -19.20 -5.08 6.59
CA GLU A 188 -20.37 -4.22 6.38
C GLU A 188 -21.57 -5.01 5.83
N THR A 189 -21.35 -5.80 4.77
CA THR A 189 -22.42 -6.63 4.18
C THR A 189 -22.91 -7.70 5.15
N THR A 190 -22.02 -8.32 5.92
CA THR A 190 -22.42 -9.34 6.89
C THR A 190 -23.19 -8.72 8.06
N PHE A 191 -22.80 -7.54 8.52
CA PHE A 191 -23.54 -6.82 9.55
C PHE A 191 -24.94 -6.39 9.08
N GLU A 192 -25.11 -6.10 7.79
CA GLU A 192 -26.40 -5.78 7.19
C GLU A 192 -27.33 -7.01 7.07
N ILE A 193 -26.78 -8.16 6.65
CA ILE A 193 -27.58 -9.36 6.34
C ILE A 193 -27.78 -10.25 7.58
N LEU A 194 -26.74 -10.45 8.40
CA LEU A 194 -26.69 -11.36 9.55
C LEU A 194 -26.13 -10.67 10.81
N PRO A 195 -26.76 -9.59 11.29
CA PRO A 195 -26.24 -8.80 12.42
C PRO A 195 -26.16 -9.57 13.74
N SER A 196 -27.13 -10.45 14.02
CA SER A 196 -27.19 -11.24 15.26
C SER A 196 -26.04 -12.23 15.34
N GLU A 197 -25.80 -12.93 14.25
CA GLU A 197 -24.79 -13.97 14.10
C GLU A 197 -23.40 -13.34 14.17
N LEU A 198 -23.19 -12.23 13.45
CA LEU A 198 -21.91 -11.51 13.52
C LEU A 198 -21.63 -11.01 14.94
N LYS A 199 -22.63 -10.49 15.66
CA LYS A 199 -22.48 -10.10 17.08
C LYS A 199 -22.17 -11.29 17.99
N MET A 200 -22.82 -12.43 17.77
CA MET A 200 -22.54 -13.65 18.53
C MET A 200 -21.08 -14.07 18.36
N LEU A 201 -20.59 -14.03 17.12
CA LEU A 201 -19.20 -14.34 16.79
C LEU A 201 -18.24 -13.32 17.39
N GLU A 202 -18.52 -12.02 17.25
CA GLU A 202 -17.72 -10.96 17.87
C GLU A 202 -17.56 -11.11 19.37
N ASN A 203 -18.62 -11.52 20.08
CA ASN A 203 -18.55 -11.73 21.52
C ASN A 203 -17.55 -12.83 21.92
N MET A 204 -17.21 -13.71 20.99
CA MET A 204 -16.23 -14.79 21.18
C MET A 204 -14.81 -14.43 20.73
N LEU A 205 -14.64 -13.30 20.04
CA LEU A 205 -13.33 -12.81 19.59
C LEU A 205 -12.57 -12.12 20.72
N SER A 206 -11.24 -12.08 20.59
CA SER A 206 -10.39 -11.32 21.49
C SER A 206 -10.78 -9.84 21.53
N ASN A 207 -10.53 -9.18 22.66
CA ASN A 207 -10.82 -7.75 22.76
C ASN A 207 -9.93 -6.95 21.82
N GLU A 208 -8.68 -7.38 21.66
CA GLU A 208 -7.68 -6.77 20.80
C GLU A 208 -8.13 -6.81 19.34
N LEU A 209 -8.58 -7.97 18.83
CA LEU A 209 -9.09 -8.08 17.45
C LEU A 209 -10.34 -7.22 17.25
N ARG A 210 -11.27 -7.20 18.21
CA ARG A 210 -12.47 -6.34 18.13
C ARG A 210 -12.12 -4.85 18.04
N VAL A 211 -11.12 -4.41 18.82
CA VAL A 211 -10.62 -3.02 18.75
C VAL A 211 -9.99 -2.76 17.39
N SER A 212 -9.15 -3.67 16.89
CA SER A 212 -8.51 -3.54 15.57
C SER A 212 -9.51 -3.48 14.42
N ILE A 213 -10.56 -4.31 14.44
CA ILE A 213 -11.64 -4.28 13.46
C ILE A 213 -12.33 -2.91 13.47
N LYS A 214 -12.73 -2.43 14.65
CA LYS A 214 -13.40 -1.13 14.78
C LYS A 214 -12.50 0.03 14.34
N ALA A 215 -11.23 0.00 14.73
CA ALA A 215 -10.25 0.99 14.32
C ALA A 215 -10.06 1.01 12.79
N TYR A 216 -10.00 -0.17 12.16
CA TYR A 216 -9.88 -0.29 10.71
C TYR A 216 -11.12 0.17 9.96
N LEU A 217 -12.32 -0.19 10.43
CA LEU A 217 -13.55 0.30 9.81
C LEU A 217 -13.65 1.83 9.93
N ALA A 218 -13.32 2.39 11.10
CA ALA A 218 -13.25 3.83 11.29
C ALA A 218 -12.24 4.48 10.34
N TYR A 219 -11.06 3.90 10.18
CA TYR A 219 -10.05 4.33 9.20
C TYR A 219 -10.60 4.24 7.76
N HIS A 220 -11.23 3.13 7.40
CA HIS A 220 -11.77 2.86 6.06
C HIS A 220 -12.77 3.94 5.64
N THR A 221 -13.65 4.40 6.55
CA THR A 221 -14.57 5.51 6.26
C THR A 221 -13.86 6.83 5.92
N LYS A 222 -12.62 7.02 6.39
CA LYS A 222 -11.81 8.22 6.18
C LYS A 222 -10.81 8.11 5.03
N VAL A 223 -10.55 6.91 4.48
CA VAL A 223 -9.60 6.69 3.36
C VAL A 223 -9.85 7.64 2.19
N ASN A 224 -11.12 7.84 1.84
CA ASN A 224 -11.49 8.71 0.73
C ASN A 224 -11.19 10.19 0.97
N ILE A 225 -11.33 10.64 2.22
CA ILE A 225 -10.99 12.00 2.65
C ILE A 225 -9.46 12.16 2.67
N LEU A 226 -8.74 11.18 3.22
CA LEU A 226 -7.28 11.15 3.18
C LEU A 226 -6.75 11.23 1.74
N LYS A 227 -7.27 10.40 0.83
CA LYS A 227 -6.86 10.44 -0.59
C LYS A 227 -7.12 11.80 -1.24
N ARG A 228 -8.13 12.54 -0.81
CA ARG A 228 -8.36 13.93 -1.27
C ARG A 228 -7.36 14.90 -0.65
N PHE A 229 -7.14 14.80 0.65
CA PHE A 229 -6.21 15.65 1.41
C PHE A 229 -4.78 15.56 0.87
N PHE A 230 -4.31 14.36 0.53
CA PHE A 230 -2.98 14.13 -0.06
C PHE A 230 -2.96 14.24 -1.59
N GLU A 231 -4.03 14.74 -2.22
CA GLU A 231 -4.14 14.88 -3.69
C GLU A 231 -3.91 13.57 -4.47
N LYS A 232 -4.07 12.41 -3.81
CA LYS A 232 -3.87 11.06 -4.36
C LYS A 232 -4.94 10.65 -5.36
N ARG A 233 -5.97 11.48 -5.55
CA ARG A 233 -7.01 11.31 -6.57
C ARG A 233 -6.67 12.01 -7.88
N GLU A 234 -5.63 12.85 -7.91
CA GLU A 234 -5.21 13.51 -9.13
C GLU A 234 -4.63 12.51 -10.13
N LEU A 235 -5.07 12.62 -11.37
CA LEU A 235 -4.56 11.81 -12.47
C LEU A 235 -3.06 12.07 -12.65
N GLY A 236 -2.29 11.00 -12.82
CA GLY A 236 -0.84 11.07 -13.00
C GLY A 236 -0.03 11.05 -11.70
N ARG A 237 -0.69 10.93 -10.53
CA ARG A 237 -0.02 10.70 -9.25
C ARG A 237 -0.10 9.24 -8.80
N ILE A 238 0.83 8.87 -7.93
CA ILE A 238 0.81 7.65 -7.14
C ILE A 238 -0.35 7.76 -6.15
N SER A 239 -1.38 6.94 -6.33
CA SER A 239 -2.69 7.08 -5.67
C SER A 239 -2.80 6.38 -4.31
N ILE A 240 -1.74 5.72 -3.87
CA ILE A 240 -1.72 4.97 -2.61
C ILE A 240 -1.48 5.90 -1.42
N LEU A 241 -2.07 5.53 -0.28
CA LEU A 241 -1.70 6.07 1.03
C LEU A 241 -0.53 5.25 1.54
N SER A 242 0.65 5.85 1.54
CA SER A 242 1.91 5.14 1.83
C SER A 242 2.22 5.12 3.32
N TYR A 243 3.10 4.22 3.76
CA TYR A 243 3.57 4.23 5.15
C TYR A 243 4.33 5.52 5.51
N LEU A 244 5.04 6.13 4.56
CA LEU A 244 5.58 7.48 4.76
C LEU A 244 4.48 8.47 5.14
N ASP A 245 3.37 8.47 4.40
CA ASP A 245 2.24 9.37 4.68
C ASP A 245 1.62 9.05 6.07
N TRP A 246 1.70 7.80 6.54
CA TRP A 246 1.33 7.41 7.92
C TRP A 246 2.22 8.03 8.98
N GLU A 247 3.54 7.91 8.81
CA GLU A 247 4.51 8.43 9.77
C GLU A 247 4.50 9.95 9.86
N THR A 248 4.24 10.64 8.73
CA THR A 248 4.26 12.10 8.67
C THR A 248 2.96 12.75 9.13
N ASP A 249 1.81 12.38 8.53
CA ASP A 249 0.62 13.24 8.56
C ASP A 249 -0.68 12.48 8.86
N ILE A 250 -0.89 11.28 8.30
CA ILE A 250 -2.17 10.56 8.39
C ILE A 250 -2.52 10.24 9.85
N ARG A 251 -1.54 9.84 10.67
CA ARG A 251 -1.77 9.44 12.06
C ARG A 251 -2.32 10.59 12.90
N GLU A 252 -1.74 11.78 12.77
CA GLU A 252 -2.22 12.97 13.48
C GLU A 252 -3.58 13.42 12.96
N PHE A 253 -3.78 13.42 11.64
CA PHE A 253 -5.06 13.73 11.03
C PHE A 253 -6.18 12.83 11.56
N LEU A 254 -5.96 11.51 11.54
CA LEU A 254 -6.94 10.52 12.00
C LEU A 254 -7.21 10.65 13.49
N ARG A 255 -6.17 10.92 14.30
CA ARG A 255 -6.35 11.16 15.74
C ARG A 255 -7.32 12.30 15.97
N SER A 256 -7.09 13.48 15.39
CA SER A 256 -8.00 14.63 15.52
C SER A 256 -9.43 14.31 15.04
N GLU A 257 -9.56 13.58 13.94
CA GLU A 257 -10.88 13.18 13.43
C GLU A 257 -11.59 12.17 14.34
N PHE A 258 -10.86 11.21 14.91
CA PHE A 258 -11.41 10.22 15.83
C PHE A 258 -11.76 10.84 17.19
N GLU A 259 -10.97 11.79 17.68
CA GLU A 259 -11.23 12.50 18.93
C GLU A 259 -12.59 13.19 18.90
N LYS A 260 -12.94 13.81 17.77
CA LYS A 260 -14.26 14.46 17.58
C LYS A 260 -15.44 13.49 17.60
N ILE A 261 -15.24 12.24 17.20
CA ILE A 261 -16.32 11.26 17.01
C ILE A 261 -16.45 10.33 18.22
N PHE A 262 -15.32 9.84 18.75
CA PHE A 262 -15.27 8.78 19.75
C PHE A 262 -14.75 9.25 21.11
N GLY A 263 -14.22 10.47 21.20
CA GLY A 263 -13.53 10.99 22.37
C GLY A 263 -12.05 10.59 22.43
N GLU A 264 -11.29 11.29 23.28
CA GLU A 264 -9.83 11.23 23.32
C GLU A 264 -9.26 9.82 23.57
N GLN A 265 -9.77 9.14 24.59
CA GLN A 265 -9.27 7.82 24.98
C GLN A 265 -9.47 6.78 23.86
N LYS A 266 -10.64 6.77 23.22
CA LYS A 266 -10.95 5.81 22.15
C LYS A 266 -10.21 6.12 20.87
N ALA A 267 -10.03 7.40 20.54
CA ALA A 267 -9.22 7.82 19.42
C ALA A 267 -7.77 7.32 19.56
N LEU A 268 -7.17 7.49 20.74
CA LEU A 268 -5.82 7.02 21.00
C LEU A 268 -5.72 5.49 20.89
N GLU A 269 -6.67 4.75 21.48
CA GLU A 269 -6.72 3.29 21.40
C GLU A 269 -6.77 2.80 19.94
N TYR A 270 -7.60 3.42 19.09
CA TYR A 270 -7.70 3.05 17.68
C TYR A 270 -6.42 3.36 16.90
N ILE A 271 -5.82 4.53 17.13
CA ILE A 271 -4.57 4.90 16.47
C ILE A 271 -3.44 3.95 16.87
N LEU A 272 -3.30 3.63 18.16
CA LEU A 272 -2.28 2.68 18.63
C LEU A 272 -2.51 1.28 18.05
N SER A 273 -3.76 0.84 17.94
CA SER A 273 -4.07 -0.46 17.32
C SER A 273 -3.67 -0.52 15.84
N LEU A 274 -3.93 0.55 15.07
CA LEU A 274 -3.54 0.60 13.67
C LEU A 274 -2.02 0.70 13.51
N ASP A 275 -1.37 1.51 14.35
CA ASP A 275 0.09 1.71 14.34
C ASP A 275 0.84 0.41 14.68
N ASP A 276 0.33 -0.38 15.64
CA ASP A 276 0.91 -1.67 16.01
C ASP A 276 0.84 -2.68 14.86
N ILE A 277 -0.30 -2.77 14.14
CA ILE A 277 -0.44 -3.63 12.96
C ILE A 277 0.57 -3.24 11.88
N LEU A 278 0.63 -1.95 11.53
CA LEU A 278 1.54 -1.44 10.52
C LEU A 278 3.00 -1.69 10.89
N THR A 279 3.37 -1.38 12.13
CA THR A 279 4.74 -1.54 12.63
C THR A 279 5.17 -3.00 12.64
N LYS A 280 4.30 -3.93 13.07
CA LYS A 280 4.58 -5.37 13.07
C LYS A 280 4.83 -5.90 11.66
N LYS A 281 4.00 -5.52 10.68
CA LYS A 281 4.12 -6.01 9.31
C LYS A 281 5.25 -5.37 8.51
N ILE A 282 5.61 -4.11 8.79
CA ILE A 282 6.64 -3.38 8.04
C ILE A 282 8.05 -3.65 8.58
N LYS A 283 8.18 -4.05 9.85
CA LYS A 283 9.46 -4.46 10.46
C LYS A 283 9.83 -5.92 10.19
N GLN A 284 8.87 -6.77 9.84
CA GLN A 284 9.08 -8.16 9.40
C GLN A 284 9.62 -8.21 7.97
#